data_AF-H6SPI4-F1
#
_entry.id   AF-H6SPI4-F1
#
_cell.length_a   1.000
_cell.length_b   1.000
_cell.length_c   1.000
_cell.angle_alpha   90.00
_cell.angle_beta   90.00
_cell.angle_gamma   90.00
#
_symmetry.space_group_name_H-M   'P 1'
#
loop_
_entity.id
_entity.type
_entity.pdbx_description
1 polymer ?
#
loop_
_entity_poly.entity_id
_entity_poly.type
_entity_poly.pdbx_seq_one_letter_code
_entity_poly.pdbx_strand_id
1 'polypeptide(L)'
;MPRLALCPPGRRGDRGDNHRPTHGLRAVLVLRPAPLFRAESLCIFSRDPSSMTEITGDLFHVHYDSAQSVVTLSGTLRLNGLVEYEPVAALLRTALEDNEVLTLDLRALEFLNSSGIAMLSKFVIEARQRQGGCVTVLGSREVAWQGRSLVNLQRLMPSLTLDFS
;
A
#
# COMPACT_ATOMS: atom_id res chain seq x y z
N MET A 1 -13.37 -5.85 -18.27
CA MET A 1 -13.97 -5.05 -17.18
C MET A 1 -13.31 -5.48 -15.88
N PRO A 2 -12.29 -4.77 -15.36
CA PRO A 2 -11.71 -5.15 -14.07
C PRO A 2 -12.73 -4.80 -12.98
N ARG A 3 -12.99 -5.78 -12.12
CA ARG A 3 -13.89 -5.65 -10.97
C ARG A 3 -13.17 -4.77 -9.95
N LEU A 4 -13.69 -3.57 -9.69
CA LEU A 4 -13.26 -2.75 -8.55
C LEU A 4 -13.39 -3.59 -7.27
N ALA A 5 -12.24 -3.94 -6.68
CA ALA A 5 -12.19 -4.61 -5.40
C ALA A 5 -12.63 -3.61 -4.32
N LEU A 6 -13.90 -3.67 -3.94
CA LEU A 6 -14.44 -2.91 -2.82
C LEU A 6 -13.85 -3.45 -1.52
N CYS A 7 -12.99 -2.67 -0.88
CA CYS A 7 -12.43 -3.02 0.42
C CYS A 7 -13.51 -2.97 1.52
N PRO A 8 -13.61 -3.99 2.39
CA PRO A 8 -14.52 -3.95 3.52
C PRO A 8 -13.99 -2.98 4.60
N PRO A 9 -14.87 -2.24 5.29
CA PRO A 9 -14.45 -1.30 6.33
C PRO A 9 -13.79 -2.05 7.50
N GLY A 10 -12.61 -1.58 7.91
CA GLY A 10 -11.87 -2.10 9.06
C GLY A 10 -12.69 -1.99 10.35
N ARG A 11 -12.82 -3.11 11.08
CA ARG A 11 -13.54 -3.14 12.36
C ARG A 11 -12.81 -2.27 13.39
N ARG A 12 -13.49 -1.21 13.87
CA ARG A 12 -13.13 -0.51 15.12
C ARG A 12 -13.16 -1.51 16.27
N GLY A 13 -12.01 -1.69 16.92
CA GLY A 13 -11.94 -2.33 18.23
C GLY A 13 -12.49 -1.37 19.28
N ASP A 14 -13.71 -1.65 19.75
CA ASP A 14 -14.34 -1.00 20.89
C ASP A 14 -13.60 -1.43 22.16
N ARG A 15 -12.93 -0.48 22.84
CA ARG A 15 -12.36 -0.70 24.18
C ARG A 15 -13.32 -0.05 25.17
N GLY A 16 -13.99 -0.92 25.93
CA GLY A 16 -14.97 -0.58 26.95
C GLY A 16 -14.41 0.33 28.04
N ASP A 17 -15.22 1.33 28.36
CA ASP A 17 -15.10 2.28 29.44
C ASP A 17 -15.76 1.70 30.70
N ASN A 18 -15.17 1.93 31.88
CA ASN A 18 -15.81 1.55 33.15
C ASN A 18 -15.32 2.45 34.30
N HIS A 19 -15.97 3.59 34.57
CA HIS A 19 -16.53 3.90 35.90
C HIS A 19 -17.39 5.18 35.94
N ARG A 20 -18.36 5.12 36.86
CA ARG A 20 -19.54 5.98 37.12
C ARG A 20 -19.24 7.31 37.86
N PRO A 21 -20.25 8.19 38.11
CA PRO A 21 -20.14 9.64 37.99
C PRO A 21 -20.28 10.40 39.32
N THR A 22 -19.98 11.70 39.31
CA THR A 22 -20.48 12.65 40.32
C THR A 22 -20.78 14.04 39.73
N HIS A 23 -22.00 14.50 40.04
CA HIS A 23 -22.48 15.89 40.17
C HIS A 23 -22.07 16.99 39.15
N GLY A 24 -23.03 17.31 38.29
CA GLY A 24 -23.69 18.62 38.25
C GLY A 24 -22.86 19.85 37.88
N LEU A 25 -23.08 20.40 36.68
CA LEU A 25 -23.04 21.85 36.44
C LEU A 25 -23.70 22.23 35.11
N ARG A 26 -24.60 23.21 35.24
CA ARG A 26 -25.25 24.11 34.25
C ARG A 26 -24.78 24.01 32.80
N ALA A 27 -25.73 23.71 31.90
CA ALA A 27 -25.62 23.97 30.48
C ALA A 27 -25.66 25.49 30.22
N VAL A 28 -24.51 26.06 29.86
CA VAL A 28 -24.42 27.35 29.18
C VAL A 28 -24.16 27.06 27.71
N LEU A 29 -25.16 27.33 26.87
CA LEU A 29 -25.10 27.22 25.43
C LEU A 29 -24.16 28.31 24.89
N VAL A 30 -22.86 28.01 24.82
CA VAL A 30 -21.89 28.86 24.12
C VAL A 30 -21.95 28.49 22.63
N LEU A 31 -22.70 29.28 21.87
CA LEU A 31 -22.64 29.32 20.41
C LEU A 31 -21.20 29.65 20.01
N ARG A 32 -20.43 28.63 19.61
CA ARG A 32 -19.12 28.82 19.01
C ARG A 32 -19.32 29.31 17.58
N PRO A 33 -18.76 30.46 17.19
CA PRO A 33 -18.72 30.83 15.78
C PRO A 33 -17.86 29.81 15.03
N ALA A 34 -18.40 29.33 13.90
CA ALA A 34 -17.66 28.53 12.93
C ALA A 34 -16.37 29.27 12.53
N PRO A 35 -15.23 28.58 12.38
CA PRO A 35 -14.07 29.22 11.81
C PRO A 35 -14.39 29.60 10.36
N LEU A 36 -14.40 30.91 10.10
CA LEU A 36 -14.26 31.49 8.77
C LEU A 36 -13.02 30.87 8.14
N PHE A 37 -13.23 29.96 7.18
CA PHE A 37 -12.18 29.42 6.34
C PHE A 37 -11.54 30.59 5.59
N ARG A 38 -10.39 31.03 6.10
CA ARG A 38 -9.51 31.97 5.44
C ARG A 38 -8.89 31.24 4.25
N ALA A 39 -9.29 31.67 3.06
CA ALA A 39 -8.73 31.24 1.79
C ALA A 39 -7.31 31.78 1.67
N GLU A 40 -6.28 31.01 2.05
CA GLU A 40 -4.90 31.25 1.62
C GLU A 40 -4.18 29.90 1.42
N SER A 41 -3.41 29.83 0.34
CA SER A 41 -2.59 28.72 -0.15
C SER A 41 -3.33 27.54 -0.80
N LEU A 42 -3.76 27.82 -2.01
CA LEU A 42 -3.81 26.88 -3.13
C LEU A 42 -2.41 26.25 -3.33
N CYS A 43 -2.07 25.22 -2.56
CA CYS A 43 -1.09 24.25 -3.00
C CYS A 43 -1.78 23.42 -4.08
N ILE A 44 -1.77 23.91 -5.32
CA ILE A 44 -1.89 23.02 -6.47
C ILE A 44 -0.64 22.13 -6.38
N PHE A 45 -0.76 20.97 -5.73
CA PHE A 45 0.15 19.89 -6.02
C PHE A 45 -0.21 19.49 -7.45
N SER A 46 0.39 20.18 -8.41
CA SER A 46 0.36 19.78 -9.81
C SER A 46 1.21 18.53 -9.88
N ARG A 47 0.66 17.43 -9.36
CA ARG A 47 1.24 16.12 -9.57
C ARG A 47 0.93 15.79 -10.99
N ASP A 48 1.95 15.87 -11.83
CA ASP A 48 1.85 15.39 -13.19
C ASP A 48 1.38 13.92 -13.13
N PRO A 49 0.14 13.60 -13.53
CA PRO A 49 -0.39 12.24 -13.45
C PRO A 49 0.25 11.31 -14.49
N SER A 50 1.27 11.80 -15.21
CA SER A 50 2.04 11.08 -16.23
C SER A 50 3.47 10.81 -15.77
N SER A 51 3.81 11.08 -14.50
CA SER A 51 5.13 10.80 -13.97
C SER A 51 5.32 9.29 -13.82
N MET A 52 6.08 8.75 -14.77
CA MET A 52 6.41 7.34 -14.92
C MET A 52 7.79 7.12 -14.29
N THR A 53 7.88 6.25 -13.28
CA THR A 53 9.14 5.96 -12.58
C THR A 53 9.63 4.57 -12.92
N GLU A 54 10.88 4.44 -13.33
CA GLU A 54 11.48 3.17 -13.70
C GLU A 54 12.79 2.90 -12.94
N ILE A 55 13.05 1.63 -12.66
CA ILE A 55 14.32 1.12 -12.14
C ILE A 55 14.71 -0.08 -12.99
N THR A 56 15.80 0.06 -13.74
CA THR A 56 16.30 -0.97 -14.65
C THR A 56 17.61 -1.54 -14.11
N GLY A 57 17.69 -2.86 -14.04
CA GLY A 57 18.95 -3.59 -13.87
C GLY A 57 19.20 -4.53 -15.04
N ASP A 58 20.32 -5.25 -15.01
CA ASP A 58 20.75 -6.10 -16.14
C ASP A 58 19.73 -7.18 -16.52
N LEU A 59 19.00 -7.71 -15.53
CA LEU A 59 18.07 -8.83 -15.70
C LEU A 59 16.67 -8.53 -15.18
N PHE A 60 16.40 -7.32 -14.71
CA PHE A 60 15.11 -6.98 -14.12
C PHE A 60 14.67 -5.57 -14.50
N HIS A 61 13.37 -5.37 -14.43
CA HIS A 61 12.76 -4.07 -14.63
C HIS A 61 11.64 -3.85 -13.60
N VAL A 62 11.66 -2.68 -12.97
CA VAL A 62 10.60 -2.21 -12.07
C VAL A 62 10.01 -0.94 -12.64
N HIS A 63 8.70 -0.90 -12.78
CA HIS A 63 7.98 0.22 -13.38
C HIS A 63 6.80 0.63 -12.52
N TYR A 64 6.66 1.91 -12.25
CA TYR A 64 5.48 2.48 -11.59
C TYR A 64 4.69 3.35 -12.57
N ASP A 65 3.47 2.91 -12.84
CA ASP A 65 2.43 3.66 -13.54
C ASP A 65 1.51 4.31 -12.51
N SER A 66 1.66 5.62 -12.32
CA SER A 66 0.85 6.41 -11.38
C SER A 66 -0.58 6.64 -11.87
N ALA A 67 -0.84 6.57 -13.18
CA ALA A 67 -2.18 6.73 -13.75
C ALA A 67 -3.04 5.47 -13.51
N GLN A 68 -2.41 4.29 -13.43
CA GLN A 68 -3.08 3.02 -13.15
C GLN A 68 -2.96 2.56 -11.68
N SER A 69 -2.12 3.23 -10.88
CA SER A 69 -1.75 2.77 -9.53
C SER A 69 -1.16 1.34 -9.56
N VAL A 70 -0.32 1.06 -10.57
CA VAL A 70 0.29 -0.26 -10.79
C VAL A 70 1.81 -0.16 -10.70
N VAL A 71 2.41 -0.99 -9.86
CA VAL A 71 3.86 -1.25 -9.88
C VAL A 71 4.09 -2.64 -10.47
N THR A 72 4.84 -2.70 -11.56
CA THR A 72 5.19 -3.95 -12.25
C THR A 72 6.64 -4.31 -11.96
N LEU A 73 6.89 -5.54 -11.49
CA LEU A 73 8.23 -6.10 -11.36
C LEU A 73 8.36 -7.26 -12.35
N SER A 74 9.45 -7.29 -13.11
CA SER A 74 9.67 -8.30 -14.15
C SER A 74 11.13 -8.75 -14.24
N GLY A 75 11.33 -9.94 -14.79
CA GLY A 75 12.63 -10.57 -14.99
C GLY A 75 13.16 -11.29 -13.75
N THR A 76 14.48 -11.23 -13.54
CA THR A 76 15.21 -11.87 -12.45
C THR A 76 15.75 -10.83 -11.48
N LEU A 77 15.06 -10.64 -10.36
CA LEU A 77 15.44 -9.67 -9.34
C LEU A 77 16.28 -10.35 -8.24
N ARG A 78 17.61 -10.18 -8.34
CA ARG A 78 18.59 -10.82 -7.45
C ARG A 78 19.64 -9.82 -6.98
N LEU A 79 19.25 -8.95 -6.06
CA LEU A 79 20.14 -7.97 -5.43
C LEU A 79 20.77 -8.52 -4.14
N ASN A 80 21.95 -8.03 -3.76
CA ASN A 80 22.68 -8.53 -2.60
C ASN A 80 22.29 -7.80 -1.31
N GLY A 81 21.39 -8.42 -0.56
CA GLY A 81 20.96 -7.90 0.73
C GLY A 81 19.98 -6.73 0.61
N LEU A 82 19.44 -6.31 1.76
CA LEU A 82 18.32 -5.37 1.80
C LEU A 82 18.70 -3.94 1.36
N VAL A 83 19.97 -3.55 1.49
CA VAL A 83 20.44 -2.20 1.12
C VAL A 83 20.27 -1.97 -0.37
N GLU A 84 20.61 -2.95 -1.21
CA GLU A 84 20.45 -2.83 -2.66
C GLU A 84 18.98 -2.82 -3.10
N TYR A 85 18.08 -3.36 -2.28
CA TYR A 85 16.63 -3.30 -2.53
C TYR A 85 15.99 -1.96 -2.16
N GLU A 86 16.72 -1.04 -1.50
CA GLU A 86 16.15 0.21 -1.01
C GLU A 86 15.51 1.08 -2.10
N PRO A 87 16.08 1.22 -3.33
CA PRO A 87 15.42 1.97 -4.40
C PRO A 87 14.06 1.38 -4.78
N VAL A 88 13.95 0.05 -4.84
CA VAL A 88 12.68 -0.65 -5.14
C VAL A 88 11.71 -0.47 -3.97
N ALA A 89 12.17 -0.63 -2.73
CA ALA A 89 11.34 -0.45 -1.54
C ALA A 89 10.84 0.99 -1.38
N ALA A 90 11.66 2.00 -1.71
CA ALA A 90 11.28 3.40 -1.75
C ALA A 90 10.19 3.65 -2.79
N LEU A 91 10.35 3.14 -4.00
CA LEU A 91 9.34 3.25 -5.06
C LEU A 91 8.01 2.62 -4.64
N LEU A 92 8.03 1.44 -4.01
CA LEU A 92 6.82 0.80 -3.49
C LEU A 92 6.14 1.62 -2.39
N ARG A 93 6.91 2.20 -1.47
CA ARG A 93 6.37 3.07 -0.40
C ARG A 93 5.77 4.34 -0.98
N THR A 94 6.41 4.97 -1.95
CA THR A 94 5.86 6.14 -2.67
C THR A 94 4.56 5.77 -3.38
N ALA A 95 4.53 4.67 -4.12
CA ALA A 95 3.31 4.23 -4.80
C ALA A 95 2.17 3.93 -3.80
N LEU A 96 2.48 3.39 -2.62
CA LEU A 96 1.51 3.17 -1.55
C LEU A 96 1.04 4.48 -0.88
N GLU A 97 1.90 5.49 -0.82
CA GLU A 97 1.56 6.83 -0.30
C GLU A 97 0.63 7.59 -1.23
N ASP A 98 0.79 7.34 -2.53
CA ASP A 98 0.11 8.07 -3.59
C ASP A 98 -1.30 7.56 -3.85
N ASN A 99 -1.61 6.34 -3.39
CA ASN A 99 -2.81 5.62 -3.76
C ASN A 99 -3.47 4.95 -2.55
N GLU A 100 -4.80 5.03 -2.48
CA GLU A 100 -5.58 4.21 -1.54
C GLU A 100 -5.57 2.72 -1.94
N VAL A 101 -5.52 2.46 -3.26
CA VAL A 101 -5.45 1.12 -3.84
C VAL A 101 -4.21 1.01 -4.72
N LEU A 102 -3.33 0.08 -4.39
CA LEU A 102 -2.11 -0.21 -5.15
C LEU A 102 -2.15 -1.63 -5.70
N THR A 103 -1.80 -1.78 -6.97
CA THR A 103 -1.61 -3.08 -7.61
C THR A 103 -0.13 -3.37 -7.80
N LEU A 104 0.31 -4.56 -7.36
CA LEU A 104 1.62 -5.13 -7.59
C LEU A 104 1.50 -6.22 -8.65
N ASP A 105 1.99 -5.96 -9.86
CA ASP A 105 2.05 -6.96 -10.93
C ASP A 105 3.40 -7.68 -10.90
N LEU A 106 3.37 -8.95 -10.49
CA LEU A 106 4.53 -9.83 -10.38
C LEU A 106 4.47 -10.97 -11.39
N ARG A 107 3.52 -10.97 -12.33
CA ARG A 107 3.31 -12.10 -13.26
C ARG A 107 4.55 -12.42 -14.09
N ALA A 108 5.30 -11.39 -14.46
CA ALA A 108 6.54 -11.49 -15.21
C ALA A 108 7.81 -11.54 -14.33
N LEU A 109 7.68 -11.63 -12.99
CA LEU A 109 8.81 -11.75 -12.08
C LEU A 109 9.22 -13.22 -11.91
N GLU A 110 10.08 -13.68 -12.82
CA GLU A 110 10.53 -15.06 -12.94
C GLU A 110 11.32 -15.52 -11.72
N PHE A 111 12.10 -14.63 -11.11
CA PHE A 111 12.92 -14.96 -9.95
C PHE A 111 13.00 -13.80 -8.95
N LEU A 112 12.95 -14.17 -7.66
CA LEU A 112 13.19 -13.27 -6.53
C LEU A 112 13.95 -14.02 -5.43
N ASN A 113 15.07 -13.47 -4.98
CA ASN A 113 15.84 -14.08 -3.90
C ASN A 113 15.21 -13.84 -2.51
N SER A 114 15.76 -14.49 -1.48
CA SER A 114 15.27 -14.39 -0.10
C SER A 114 15.25 -12.94 0.44
N SER A 115 16.24 -12.12 0.09
CA SER A 115 16.27 -10.70 0.46
C SER A 115 15.13 -9.92 -0.18
N GLY A 116 14.80 -10.20 -1.44
CA GLY A 116 13.66 -9.60 -2.13
C GLY A 116 12.31 -10.01 -1.51
N ILE A 117 12.16 -11.28 -1.13
CA ILE A 117 10.96 -11.75 -0.40
C ILE A 117 10.84 -11.08 0.96
N ALA A 118 11.96 -10.87 1.67
CA ALA A 118 11.99 -10.13 2.92
C ALA A 118 11.61 -8.66 2.73
N MET A 119 12.04 -8.03 1.63
CA MET A 119 11.62 -6.67 1.28
C MET A 119 10.10 -6.60 1.04
N LEU A 120 9.53 -7.49 0.22
CA LEU A 120 8.08 -7.54 0.00
C LEU A 120 7.31 -7.79 1.30
N SER A 121 7.83 -8.65 2.17
CA SER A 121 7.23 -8.95 3.47
C SER A 121 7.17 -7.70 4.37
N LYS A 122 8.23 -6.89 4.40
CA LYS A 122 8.23 -5.62 5.13
C LYS A 122 7.25 -4.62 4.53
N PHE A 123 7.24 -4.50 3.20
CA PHE A 123 6.32 -3.62 2.49
C PHE A 123 4.85 -3.93 2.81
N VAL A 124 4.43 -5.20 2.77
CA VAL A 124 3.02 -5.54 3.10
C VAL A 124 2.67 -5.33 4.57
N ILE A 125 3.63 -5.47 5.49
CA ILE A 125 3.43 -5.13 6.91
C ILE A 125 3.23 -3.62 7.08
N GLU A 126 4.01 -2.80 6.38
CA GLU A 126 3.86 -1.34 6.37
C GLU A 126 2.52 -0.93 5.74
N ALA A 127 2.13 -1.55 4.62
CA ALA A 127 0.84 -1.32 3.98
C ALA A 127 -0.34 -1.61 4.92
N ARG A 128 -0.27 -2.71 5.68
CA ARG A 128 -1.28 -3.05 6.67
C ARG A 128 -1.42 -2.01 7.80
N GLN A 129 -0.34 -1.32 8.16
CA GLN A 129 -0.38 -0.30 9.22
C GLN A 129 -1.09 0.98 8.77
N ARG A 130 -1.21 1.22 7.45
CA ARG A 130 -2.02 2.32 6.92
C ARG A 130 -3.51 1.99 7.06
N GLN A 131 -4.27 2.90 7.66
CA GLN A 131 -5.73 2.79 7.70
C GLN A 131 -6.28 3.07 6.30
N GLY A 132 -6.70 2.01 5.59
CA GLY A 132 -7.36 2.12 4.28
C GLY A 132 -6.48 1.74 3.07
N GLY A 133 -5.20 1.43 3.26
CA GLY A 133 -4.34 0.97 2.16
C GLY A 133 -4.75 -0.42 1.69
N CYS A 134 -5.16 -0.54 0.42
CA CYS A 134 -5.53 -1.79 -0.21
C CYS A 134 -4.44 -2.20 -1.21
N VAL A 135 -3.88 -3.40 -1.01
CA VAL A 135 -2.88 -3.96 -1.91
C VAL A 135 -3.49 -5.15 -2.65
N THR A 136 -3.41 -5.10 -3.97
CA THR A 136 -3.70 -6.24 -4.85
C THR A 136 -2.38 -6.76 -5.41
N VAL A 137 -2.13 -8.06 -5.33
CA VAL A 137 -0.97 -8.70 -5.93
C VAL A 137 -1.44 -9.61 -7.06
N LEU A 138 -0.91 -9.39 -8.25
CA LEU A 138 -1.09 -10.26 -9.41
C LEU A 138 0.12 -11.17 -9.53
N GLY A 139 -0.11 -12.48 -9.42
CA GLY A 139 0.91 -13.51 -9.61
C GLY A 139 0.59 -14.40 -10.81
N SER A 140 1.59 -15.17 -11.22
CA SER A 140 1.48 -16.21 -12.24
C SER A 140 1.54 -17.60 -11.59
N ARG A 141 0.72 -18.53 -12.07
CA ARG A 141 0.78 -19.95 -11.65
C ARG A 141 1.99 -20.68 -12.25
N GLU A 142 2.59 -20.13 -13.28
CA GLU A 142 3.73 -20.72 -13.98
C GLU A 142 5.04 -20.51 -13.21
N VAL A 143 5.09 -19.50 -12.33
CA VAL A 143 6.28 -19.15 -11.55
C VAL A 143 6.26 -19.84 -10.18
N ALA A 144 7.07 -20.89 -10.05
CA ALA A 144 7.03 -21.83 -8.91
C ALA A 144 7.15 -21.18 -7.52
N TRP A 145 7.95 -20.11 -7.37
CA TRP A 145 8.14 -19.46 -6.07
C TRP A 145 6.90 -18.67 -5.62
N GLN A 146 6.06 -18.21 -6.55
CA GLN A 146 4.96 -17.29 -6.26
C GLN A 146 3.84 -17.97 -5.49
N GLY A 147 3.52 -19.22 -5.80
CA GLY A 147 2.45 -19.97 -5.14
C GLY A 147 2.63 -20.06 -3.62
N ARG A 148 3.86 -20.27 -3.13
CA ARG A 148 4.14 -20.34 -1.69
C ARG A 148 4.38 -18.96 -1.08
N SER A 149 5.19 -18.13 -1.72
CA SER A 149 5.63 -16.86 -1.14
C SER A 149 4.54 -15.79 -1.13
N LEU A 150 3.75 -15.66 -2.19
CA LEU A 150 2.69 -14.64 -2.26
C LEU A 150 1.53 -14.97 -1.31
N VAL A 151 1.21 -16.26 -1.14
CA VAL A 151 0.25 -16.71 -0.12
C VAL A 151 0.73 -16.35 1.30
N ASN A 152 2.05 -16.36 1.54
CA ASN A 152 2.60 -15.92 2.82
C ASN A 152 2.42 -14.41 3.03
N LEU A 153 2.46 -13.58 1.99
CA LEU A 153 2.18 -12.14 2.10
C LEU A 153 0.75 -11.88 2.56
N GLN A 154 -0.22 -12.66 2.08
CA GLN A 154 -1.61 -12.57 2.55
C GLN A 154 -1.76 -12.91 4.05
N ARG A 155 -0.89 -13.77 4.60
CA ARG A 155 -0.89 -14.04 6.06
C ARG A 155 -0.41 -12.83 6.86
N LEU A 156 0.50 -12.02 6.31
CA LEU A 156 1.01 -10.81 6.94
C LEU A 156 -0.01 -9.65 6.86
N MET A 157 -0.73 -9.57 5.74
CA MET A 157 -1.80 -8.61 5.47
C MET A 157 -3.07 -9.36 4.99
N PRO A 158 -3.97 -9.78 5.89
CA PRO A 158 -5.17 -10.54 5.52
C PRO A 158 -6.14 -9.84 4.56
N SER A 159 -6.07 -8.50 4.48
CA SER A 159 -6.85 -7.69 3.53
C SER A 159 -6.23 -7.63 2.12
N LEU A 160 -5.03 -8.18 1.92
CA LEU A 160 -4.37 -8.25 0.62
C LEU A 160 -5.15 -9.18 -0.31
N THR A 161 -5.48 -8.68 -1.49
CA THR A 161 -6.09 -9.47 -2.55
C THR A 161 -5.00 -10.11 -3.38
N LEU A 162 -5.07 -11.42 -3.58
CA LEU A 162 -4.12 -12.19 -4.37
C LEU A 162 -4.87 -12.81 -5.55
N ASP A 163 -4.45 -12.47 -6.77
CA ASP A 163 -4.97 -13.05 -8.00
C ASP A 163 -3.86 -13.79 -8.75
N PHE A 164 -4.18 -14.97 -9.26
CA PHE A 164 -3.28 -15.78 -10.07
C PHE A 164 -3.89 -15.99 -11.45
N SER A 165 -3.27 -15.39 -12.47
CA SER A 165 -3.65 -15.55 -13.87
C SER A 165 -2.64 -16.40 -14.62
#